data_AF-A0A7S1A7F9-F1
#
_entry.id   AF-A0A7S1A7F9-F1
#
_cell.length_a   1.000
_cell.length_b   1.000
_cell.length_c   1.000
_cell.angle_alpha   90.00
_cell.angle_beta   90.00
_cell.angle_gamma   90.00
#
_symmetry.space_group_name_H-M   'P 1'
#
loop_
_entity.id
_entity.type
_entity.pdbx_description
1 polymer ?
#
loop_
_entity_poly.entity_id
_entity_poly.type
_entity_poly.pdbx_seq_one_letter_code
_entity_poly.pdbx_strand_id
1 'polypeptide(L)'
;PGFDNLTACTALLDTGEPAFVACAGRRDGAVRVRVWELCGAEARSLSEVVLLAKTCHEGAPEATDVLSLAFAPEGARLGALMADGSLCLLERTEDTWNTIKRLDAWHIAGLRHCA
;
A
#
# COMPACT_ATOMS: atom_id res chain seq x y z
N PRO A 1 -1.69 -18.51 -3.15
CA PRO A 1 -1.18 -17.72 -4.30
C PRO A 1 -0.31 -16.55 -3.80
N GLY A 2 0.99 -16.82 -3.70
CA GLY A 2 1.99 -15.93 -3.09
C GLY A 2 2.47 -14.83 -4.04
N PHE A 3 3.25 -13.90 -3.48
CA PHE A 3 4.02 -12.93 -4.25
C PHE A 3 5.24 -13.62 -4.87
N ASP A 4 5.63 -13.22 -6.07
CA ASP A 4 6.78 -13.82 -6.79
C ASP A 4 8.13 -13.36 -6.20
N ASN A 5 8.10 -12.31 -5.37
CA ASN A 5 9.26 -11.76 -4.68
C ASN A 5 8.89 -11.41 -3.23
N LEU A 6 9.87 -11.57 -2.32
CA LEU A 6 9.72 -11.38 -0.87
C LEU A 6 8.80 -10.21 -0.53
N THR A 7 7.85 -10.43 0.38
CA THR A 7 7.08 -9.34 0.98
C THR A 7 8.04 -8.25 1.45
N ALA A 8 7.96 -7.09 0.81
CA ALA A 8 8.92 -5.99 1.04
C ALA A 8 8.65 -5.30 2.39
N CYS A 9 7.38 -5.25 2.80
CA CYS A 9 6.98 -4.68 4.08
C CYS A 9 5.58 -5.18 4.50
N THR A 10 5.34 -5.12 5.81
CA THR A 10 4.09 -5.53 6.46
C THR A 10 3.63 -4.46 7.44
N ALA A 11 2.32 -4.23 7.53
CA ALA A 11 1.70 -3.40 8.54
C ALA A 11 0.61 -4.19 9.27
N LEU A 12 0.46 -3.94 10.57
CA LEU A 12 -0.59 -4.50 11.41
C LEU A 12 -1.42 -3.35 11.99
N LEU A 13 -2.73 -3.51 11.97
CA LEU A 13 -3.66 -2.69 12.71
C LEU A 13 -4.43 -3.58 13.68
N ASP A 14 -4.22 -3.33 14.97
CA ASP A 14 -4.96 -3.99 16.03
C ASP A 14 -6.08 -3.06 16.53
N THR A 15 -7.30 -3.32 16.07
CA THR A 15 -8.52 -2.66 16.57
C THR A 15 -9.29 -3.54 17.57
N GLY A 16 -8.66 -4.59 18.10
CA GLY A 16 -9.33 -5.64 18.87
C GLY A 16 -9.81 -6.77 17.95
N GLU A 17 -11.09 -6.72 17.54
CA GLU A 17 -11.67 -7.66 16.59
C GLU A 17 -12.64 -6.87 15.67
N PRO A 18 -12.38 -6.79 14.35
CA PRO A 18 -11.29 -7.45 13.61
C PRO A 18 -9.93 -6.74 13.74
N ALA A 19 -8.83 -7.45 13.46
CA ALA A 19 -7.51 -6.87 13.19
C ALA A 19 -7.17 -6.95 11.69
N PHE A 20 -6.27 -6.09 11.20
CA PHE A 20 -5.91 -6.06 9.78
C PHE A 20 -4.41 -6.21 9.58
N VAL A 21 -4.03 -7.02 8.58
CA VAL A 21 -2.65 -7.11 8.12
C VAL A 21 -2.59 -6.66 6.68
N ALA A 22 -1.62 -5.81 6.34
CA ALA A 22 -1.31 -5.45 4.97
C ALA A 22 0.12 -5.91 4.65
N CYS A 23 0.29 -6.50 3.47
CA CYS A 23 1.60 -6.87 2.94
C CYS A 23 1.75 -6.28 1.55
N ALA A 24 2.91 -5.68 1.29
CA ALA A 24 3.26 -5.26 -0.05
C ALA A 24 4.26 -6.24 -0.67
N GLY A 25 4.09 -6.51 -1.96
CA GLY A 25 5.01 -7.34 -2.72
C GLY A 25 4.85 -7.09 -4.22
N ARG A 26 5.76 -7.69 -4.99
CA ARG A 26 5.69 -7.65 -6.46
C ARG A 26 5.14 -8.97 -6.98
N ARG A 27 4.26 -8.88 -7.97
CA ARG A 27 3.70 -10.03 -8.69
C ARG A 27 3.43 -9.65 -10.14
N ASP A 28 3.93 -10.46 -11.07
CA ASP A 28 3.81 -10.22 -12.52
C ASP A 28 4.31 -8.82 -12.95
N GLY A 29 5.39 -8.34 -12.33
CA GLY A 29 5.94 -6.99 -12.58
C GLY A 29 5.10 -5.85 -12.01
N ALA A 30 3.94 -6.11 -11.42
CA ALA A 30 3.13 -5.11 -10.75
C ALA A 30 3.37 -5.13 -9.24
N VAL A 31 3.34 -3.94 -8.63
CA VAL A 31 3.44 -3.78 -7.18
C VAL A 31 2.05 -3.86 -6.60
N ARG A 32 1.88 -4.65 -5.54
CA ARG A 32 0.55 -4.94 -5.00
C ARG A 32 0.58 -4.89 -3.48
N VAL A 33 -0.50 -4.37 -2.91
CA VAL A 33 -0.78 -4.42 -1.49
C VAL A 33 -1.94 -5.37 -1.30
N ARG A 34 -1.71 -6.45 -0.55
CA ARG A 34 -2.78 -7.35 -0.13
C ARG A 34 -3.13 -7.06 1.31
N VAL A 35 -4.42 -7.01 1.60
CA VAL A 35 -4.95 -6.79 2.94
C VAL A 35 -5.75 -8.01 3.38
N TRP A 36 -5.50 -8.45 4.60
CA TRP A 36 -6.24 -9.51 5.27
C TRP A 36 -6.94 -8.95 6.50
N GLU A 37 -8.14 -9.46 6.74
CA GLU A 37 -8.82 -9.39 8.02
C GLU A 37 -8.42 -10.61 8.85
N LEU A 38 -8.08 -10.38 10.11
CA LEU A 38 -7.84 -11.41 11.10
C LEU A 38 -9.06 -11.47 12.03
N CYS A 39 -9.69 -12.63 12.07
CA CYS A 39 -10.78 -12.96 12.99
C CYS A 39 -10.32 -14.14 13.85
N GLY A 40 -9.84 -13.88 15.07
CA GLY A 40 -9.19 -14.88 15.91
C GLY A 40 -8.01 -15.56 15.22
N ALA A 41 -8.10 -16.88 15.02
CA ALA A 41 -7.05 -17.68 14.38
C ALA A 41 -7.20 -17.79 12.84
N GLU A 42 -8.24 -17.19 12.26
CA GLU A 42 -8.49 -17.22 10.82
C GLU A 42 -8.04 -15.92 10.15
N ALA A 43 -7.38 -16.04 8.99
CA ALA A 43 -7.05 -14.91 8.13
C ALA A 43 -7.91 -14.96 6.85
N ARG A 44 -8.69 -13.90 6.61
CA ARG A 44 -9.52 -13.74 5.42
C ARG A 44 -8.90 -12.69 4.50
N SER A 45 -8.56 -13.08 3.29
CA SER A 45 -8.07 -12.14 2.28
C SER A 45 -9.22 -11.22 1.87
N LEU A 46 -9.11 -9.92 2.15
CA LEU A 46 -10.13 -8.94 1.77
C LEU A 46 -9.91 -8.43 0.36
N SER A 47 -8.70 -7.95 0.07
CA SER A 47 -8.44 -7.22 -1.18
C SER A 47 -6.98 -7.30 -1.59
N GLU A 48 -6.75 -7.18 -2.89
CA GLU A 48 -5.44 -7.03 -3.51
C GLU A 48 -5.48 -5.78 -4.40
N VAL A 49 -4.73 -4.75 -4.00
CA VAL A 49 -4.70 -3.46 -4.68
C VAL A 49 -3.41 -3.35 -5.47
N VAL A 50 -3.52 -3.10 -6.76
CA VAL A 50 -2.36 -2.84 -7.62
C VAL A 50 -1.95 -1.38 -7.47
N LEU A 51 -0.72 -1.15 -7.03
CA LEU A 51 -0.10 0.16 -7.02
C LEU A 51 0.55 0.38 -8.39
N LEU A 52 -0.02 1.29 -9.16
CA LEU A 52 0.57 1.69 -10.44
C LEU A 52 1.85 2.47 -10.16
N ALA A 53 2.98 2.09 -10.76
CA ALA A 53 4.20 2.87 -10.68
C ALA A 53 4.10 4.15 -11.53
N LYS A 54 5.00 5.12 -11.30
CA LYS A 54 5.03 6.33 -12.12
C LYS A 54 5.51 5.95 -13.53
N THR A 55 4.81 6.40 -14.56
CA THR A 55 5.37 6.36 -15.92
C THR A 55 6.41 7.46 -16.03
N CYS A 56 7.68 7.08 -16.05
CA CYS A 56 8.76 7.98 -16.44
C CYS A 56 8.53 8.39 -17.92
N HIS A 57 8.92 9.61 -18.30
CA HIS A 57 8.85 10.11 -19.67
C HIS A 57 9.27 9.04 -20.70
N GLU A 58 8.39 8.76 -21.67
CA GLU A 58 8.61 7.82 -22.79
C GLU A 58 9.17 6.44 -22.38
N GLY A 59 8.49 5.74 -21.48
CA GLY A 59 8.82 4.34 -21.17
C GLY A 59 7.70 3.64 -20.40
N ALA A 60 7.63 2.31 -20.56
CA ALA A 60 6.73 1.45 -19.79
C ALA A 60 6.88 1.76 -18.27
N PRO A 61 5.80 1.67 -17.47
CA PRO A 61 5.86 1.93 -16.04
C PRO A 61 6.96 1.08 -15.41
N GLU A 62 8.02 1.74 -14.93
CA GLU A 62 9.09 1.06 -14.23
C GLU A 62 8.56 0.70 -12.85
N ALA A 63 8.43 -0.59 -12.57
CA ALA A 63 7.84 -1.06 -11.33
C ALA A 63 8.70 -0.63 -10.14
N THR A 64 8.06 0.02 -9.16
CA THR A 64 8.70 0.63 -8.00
C THR A 64 8.37 -0.14 -6.72
N ASP A 65 9.37 -0.59 -5.98
CA ASP A 65 9.14 -1.35 -4.75
C ASP A 65 8.47 -0.51 -3.64
N VAL A 66 7.67 -1.16 -2.79
CA VAL A 66 7.10 -0.51 -1.60
C VAL A 66 8.10 -0.57 -0.46
N LEU A 67 8.48 0.59 0.04
CA LEU A 67 9.43 0.73 1.15
C LEU A 67 8.75 0.60 2.51
N SER A 68 7.50 1.07 2.63
CA SER A 68 6.80 1.07 3.91
C SER A 68 5.28 1.11 3.74
N LEU A 69 4.58 0.52 4.72
CA LEU A 69 3.13 0.53 4.86
C LEU A 69 2.76 1.03 6.25
N ALA A 70 1.68 1.80 6.37
CA ALA A 70 1.17 2.25 7.66
C ALA A 70 -0.36 2.40 7.64
N PHE A 71 -1.06 1.66 8.50
CA PHE A 71 -2.48 1.89 8.72
C PHE A 71 -2.69 3.19 9.50
N ALA A 72 -3.75 3.91 9.15
CA ALA A 72 -4.24 4.99 9.96
C ALA A 72 -4.97 4.43 11.20
N PRO A 73 -4.94 5.12 12.37
CA PRO A 73 -5.55 4.62 13.60
C PRO A 73 -7.06 4.35 13.50
N GLU A 74 -7.76 5.07 12.62
CA GLU A 74 -9.19 4.86 12.38
C GLU A 74 -9.50 3.55 11.63
N GLY A 75 -8.48 2.88 11.08
CA GLY A 75 -8.61 1.62 10.34
C GLY A 75 -9.26 1.68 8.97
N ALA A 76 -9.75 2.86 8.57
CA ALA A 76 -10.30 3.08 7.25
C ALA A 76 -9.24 3.39 6.18
N ARG A 77 -7.98 3.68 6.57
CA ARG A 77 -6.95 4.15 5.64
C ARG A 77 -5.61 3.44 5.80
N LEU A 78 -4.88 3.35 4.70
CA LEU A 78 -3.56 2.74 4.61
C LEU A 78 -2.67 3.59 3.70
N GLY A 79 -1.53 4.03 4.23
CA GLY A 79 -0.48 4.67 3.45
C GLY A 79 0.52 3.65 2.93
N ALA A 80 0.93 3.80 1.67
CA ALA A 80 2.01 3.03 1.06
C ALA A 80 3.06 3.99 0.48
N LEU A 81 4.30 3.88 0.97
CA LEU A 81 5.45 4.64 0.46
C LEU A 81 6.22 3.80 -0.54
N MET A 82 6.43 4.33 -1.74
CA MET A 82 7.13 3.66 -2.83
C MET A 82 8.56 4.21 -2.98
N ALA A 83 9.45 3.40 -3.55
CA ALA A 83 10.86 3.74 -3.77
C ALA A 83 11.10 4.90 -4.77
N ASP A 84 10.11 5.22 -5.60
CA ASP A 84 10.08 6.40 -6.49
C ASP A 84 9.71 7.68 -5.73
N GLY A 85 9.52 7.56 -4.41
CA GLY A 85 9.15 8.63 -3.50
C GLY A 85 7.67 9.04 -3.59
N SER A 86 6.87 8.36 -4.41
CA SER A 86 5.42 8.54 -4.37
C SER A 86 4.83 7.88 -3.12
N LEU A 87 3.75 8.46 -2.61
CA LEU A 87 2.92 7.95 -1.53
C LEU A 87 1.51 7.70 -2.06
N CYS A 88 1.02 6.48 -1.88
CA CYS A 88 -0.36 6.11 -2.17
C CYS A 88 -1.15 6.10 -0.87
N LEU A 89 -2.32 6.75 -0.89
CA LEU A 89 -3.33 6.65 0.15
C LEU A 89 -4.43 5.73 -0.35
N LEU A 90 -4.65 4.66 0.41
CA LEU A 90 -5.71 3.71 0.19
C LEU A 90 -6.80 3.95 1.24
N GLU A 91 -8.05 3.81 0.81
CA GLU A 91 -9.21 3.87 1.69
C GLU A 91 -10.03 2.60 1.56
N ARG A 92 -10.56 2.13 2.69
CA ARG A 92 -11.47 1.01 2.76
C ARG A 92 -12.88 1.49 2.45
N THR A 93 -13.54 0.83 1.51
CA THR A 93 -14.96 1.01 1.22
C THR A 93 -15.61 -0.36 1.32
N GLU A 94 -16.43 -0.55 2.34
CA GLU A 94 -17.06 -1.83 2.69
C GLU A 94 -15.99 -2.93 2.85
N ASP A 95 -15.87 -3.84 1.89
CA ASP A 95 -14.93 -4.98 1.91
C ASP A 95 -13.77 -4.83 0.93
N THR A 96 -13.61 -3.65 0.33
CA THR A 96 -12.56 -3.39 -0.66
C THR A 96 -11.64 -2.26 -0.24
N TRP A 97 -10.39 -2.32 -0.71
CA TRP A 97 -9.41 -1.25 -0.55
C TRP A 97 -9.16 -0.63 -1.91
N ASN A 98 -9.18 0.70 -1.99
CA ASN A 98 -9.00 1.42 -3.24
C ASN A 98 -7.99 2.56 -3.05
N THR A 99 -7.17 2.81 -4.07
CA THR A 99 -6.29 3.99 -4.08
C THR A 99 -7.14 5.24 -4.28
N ILE A 100 -7.22 6.09 -3.26
CA ILE A 100 -7.98 7.36 -3.32
C ILE A 100 -7.09 8.56 -3.63
N LYS A 101 -5.78 8.46 -3.36
CA LYS A 101 -4.85 9.53 -3.68
C LYS A 101 -3.46 8.98 -3.94
N ARG A 102 -2.79 9.57 -4.93
CA ARG A 102 -1.34 9.43 -5.11
C ARG A 102 -0.71 10.81 -4.96
N LEU A 103 0.30 10.89 -4.11
CA LEU A 103 1.15 12.06 -3.94
C LEU A 103 2.52 11.70 -4.47
N ASP A 104 3.06 12.53 -5.34
CA ASP A 104 4.42 12.34 -5.83
C ASP A 104 5.45 13.02 -4.92
N ALA A 105 6.68 12.50 -4.93
CA ALA A 105 7.80 12.98 -4.13
C ALA A 105 7.98 14.51 -4.16
N TRP A 106 7.76 15.15 -5.31
CA TRP A 106 7.89 16.59 -5.49
C TRP A 106 6.85 17.41 -4.70
N HIS A 107 5.64 16.87 -4.49
CA HIS A 107 4.64 17.48 -3.62
C HIS A 107 5.00 17.39 -2.13
N ILE A 108 5.76 16.36 -1.73
CA ILE A 108 6.17 16.14 -0.34
C ILE A 108 7.45 16.95 -0.04
N ALA A 109 8.37 17.05 -0.99
CA ALA A 109 9.59 17.87 -0.86
C ALA A 109 9.29 19.38 -0.79
N GLY A 110 8.23 19.86 -1.44
CA GLY A 110 7.78 21.25 -1.34
C GLY A 110 7.34 21.68 0.08
N LEU A 111 7.02 20.72 0.97
CA LEU A 111 6.70 21.00 2.38
C LEU A 111 7.95 21.25 3.24
N ARG A 112 9.16 20.99 2.73
CA ARG A 112 10.43 21.20 3.47
C ARG A 112 11.04 22.60 3.30
N HIS A 113 10.47 23.46 2.46
CA HIS A 113 10.94 24.84 2.27
C HIS A 113 10.12 25.91 2.99
N CYS A 114 9.13 25.50 3.79
CA CYS A 114 8.39 26.38 4.68
C CYS A 114 8.71 26.01 6.14
N ALA A 115 9.94 26.25 6.57
CA ALA A 115 10.36 26.26 7.96
C ALA A 115 11.45 27.32 8.14
#